data_AF-A0A3C1UCL1-F1
#
_entry.id   AF-A0A3C1UCL1-F1
#
_cell.length_a   1.000
_cell.length_b   1.000
_cell.length_c   1.000
_cell.angle_alpha   90.00
_cell.angle_beta   90.00
_cell.angle_gamma   90.00
#
_symmetry.space_group_name_H-M   'P 1'
#
loop_
_entity.id
_entity.type
_entity.pdbx_description
1 polymer ?
#
loop_
_entity_poly.entity_id
_entity_poly.type
_entity_poly.pdbx_seq_one_letter_code
_entity_poly.pdbx_strand_id
1 'polypeptide(L)'
;MLDQAILMDSLNANYYTIKGQIVESRSSYMQARPYYIRAVELMPDDYQTNFDAGRCYYLEALKYIQDNPKKSNAKLSKELTPIFDKAKEYLEKAFQINHDSVDARSILRDIYYRLNDGEKLDKLERGL
;
A
#
# COMPACT_ATOMS: atom_id res chain seq x y z
N MET A 1 4.18 26.79 2.33
CA MET A 1 3.74 26.57 3.72
C MET A 1 4.05 25.15 4.18
N LEU A 2 3.46 24.09 3.61
CA LEU A 2 3.76 22.70 4.05
C LEU A 2 5.24 22.30 3.91
N ASP A 3 5.89 22.64 2.78
CA ASP A 3 7.31 22.30 2.59
C ASP A 3 8.23 23.02 3.59
N GLN A 4 7.88 24.25 4.00
CA GLN A 4 8.60 24.95 5.06
C GLN A 4 8.37 24.30 6.43
N ALA A 5 7.15 23.81 6.70
CA ALA A 5 6.85 23.10 7.94
C ALA A 5 7.66 21.79 8.04
N ILE A 6 7.80 21.03 6.94
CA ILE A 6 8.65 19.83 6.86
C ILE A 6 10.12 20.18 7.12
N LEU A 7 10.60 21.31 6.62
CA LEU A 7 11.98 21.75 6.89
C LEU A 7 12.21 22.10 8.36
N MET A 8 11.21 22.67 9.04
CA MET A 8 11.30 23.05 10.44
C MET A 8 11.14 21.85 11.39
N ASP A 9 10.38 20.84 10.99
CA ASP A 9 10.15 19.63 11.76
C ASP A 9 9.99 18.42 10.82
N SER A 10 11.13 17.81 10.49
CA SER A 10 11.23 16.69 9.54
C SER A 10 10.93 15.32 10.14
N LEU A 11 10.59 15.27 11.43
CA LEU A 11 10.21 14.05 12.14
C LEU A 11 8.70 13.95 12.36
N ASN A 12 7.95 14.99 11.99
CA ASN A 12 6.50 14.97 12.05
C ASN A 12 5.91 14.18 10.87
N ALA A 13 5.56 12.93 11.15
CA ALA A 13 4.98 12.01 10.17
C ALA A 13 3.70 12.56 9.49
N ASN A 14 2.89 13.34 10.21
CA ASN A 14 1.64 13.88 9.66
C ASN A 14 1.90 14.82 8.47
N TYR A 15 3.03 15.54 8.45
CA TYR A 15 3.37 16.38 7.31
C TYR A 15 3.64 15.55 6.05
N TYR A 16 4.26 14.39 6.20
CA TYR A 16 4.51 13.48 5.09
C TYR A 16 3.22 12.80 4.63
N THR A 17 2.31 12.44 5.54
CA THR A 17 0.95 11.96 5.17
C THR A 17 0.20 13.00 4.36
N ILE A 18 0.12 14.26 4.84
CA ILE A 18 -0.57 15.35 4.14
C ILE A 18 0.11 15.64 2.79
N LYS A 19 1.44 15.62 2.75
CA LYS A 19 2.19 15.83 1.49
C LYS A 19 1.89 14.73 0.49
N GLY A 20 1.84 13.47 0.92
CA GLY A 20 1.42 12.33 0.11
C GLY A 20 0.02 12.54 -0.48
N GLN A 21 -0.95 12.90 0.35
CA GLN A 21 -2.33 13.14 -0.07
C GLN A 21 -2.44 14.27 -1.12
N ILE A 22 -1.74 15.39 -0.91
CA ILE A 22 -1.71 16.51 -1.86
C ILE A 22 -1.06 16.10 -3.19
N VAL A 23 0.02 15.32 -3.14
CA VAL A 23 0.70 14.84 -4.36
C VAL A 23 -0.16 13.81 -5.09
N GLU A 24 -0.84 12.92 -4.37
CA GLU A 24 -1.76 11.95 -4.95
C GLU A 24 -2.90 12.64 -5.68
N SER A 25 -3.54 13.64 -5.05
CA SER A 25 -4.68 14.36 -5.62
C SER A 25 -4.32 15.19 -6.85
N ARG A 26 -3.06 15.63 -6.98
CA ARG A 26 -2.58 16.48 -8.08
C ARG A 26 -1.88 15.70 -9.18
N SER A 27 -1.43 14.48 -8.88
CA SER A 27 -0.55 13.73 -9.77
C SER A 27 -0.91 12.25 -9.76
N SER A 28 -0.31 11.45 -8.88
CA SER A 28 -0.60 10.01 -8.84
C SER A 28 -0.14 9.37 -7.54
N TYR A 29 -0.73 8.22 -7.22
CA TYR A 29 -0.30 7.38 -6.10
C TYR A 29 1.18 6.97 -6.20
N MET A 30 1.76 6.87 -7.40
CA MET A 30 3.19 6.56 -7.57
C MET A 30 4.09 7.70 -7.09
N GLN A 31 3.71 8.95 -7.37
CA GLN A 31 4.47 10.12 -6.91
C GLN A 31 4.23 10.42 -5.43
N ALA A 32 3.07 10.02 -4.88
CA ALA A 32 2.74 10.18 -3.48
C ALA A 32 3.46 9.16 -2.57
N ARG A 33 3.67 7.93 -3.07
CA ARG A 33 4.29 6.82 -2.35
C ARG A 33 5.54 7.18 -1.51
N PRO A 34 6.56 7.90 -2.01
CA PRO A 34 7.74 8.22 -1.19
C PRO A 34 7.41 9.01 0.08
N TYR A 35 6.36 9.83 0.06
CA TYR A 35 5.91 10.56 1.25
C TYR A 35 5.19 9.65 2.23
N TYR A 36 4.34 8.73 1.75
CA TYR A 36 3.71 7.73 2.62
C TYR A 36 4.73 6.77 3.24
N ILE A 37 5.74 6.32 2.48
CA ILE A 37 6.84 5.50 3.02
C ILE A 37 7.58 6.27 4.11
N ARG A 38 7.88 7.55 3.90
CA ARG A 38 8.51 8.38 4.94
C ARG A 38 7.62 8.53 6.18
N ALA A 39 6.31 8.62 6.02
CA ALA A 39 5.39 8.64 7.14
C ALA A 39 5.39 7.30 7.91
N VAL A 40 5.47 6.15 7.22
CA VAL A 40 5.61 4.82 7.85
C VAL A 40 6.93 4.70 8.62
N GLU A 41 8.05 5.20 8.07
CA GLU A 41 9.34 5.20 8.77
C GLU A 41 9.28 5.93 10.12
N LEU A 42 8.48 7.00 10.20
CA LEU A 42 8.32 7.82 11.39
C LEU A 42 7.23 7.29 12.34
N MET A 43 6.21 6.62 11.82
CA MET A 43 5.12 6.00 12.58
C MET A 43 4.78 4.61 12.00
N PRO A 44 5.59 3.58 12.31
CA PRO A 44 5.42 2.24 11.74
C PRO A 44 4.21 1.48 12.30
N ASP A 45 3.68 1.92 13.45
CA ASP A 45 2.50 1.35 14.11
C ASP A 45 1.23 2.19 13.88
N ASP A 46 1.24 3.11 12.90
CA ASP A 46 0.05 3.83 12.48
C ASP A 46 -0.69 3.11 11.35
N TYR A 47 -2.02 3.00 11.48
CA TYR A 47 -2.85 2.33 10.49
C TYR A 47 -2.81 3.03 9.13
N GLN A 48 -2.96 4.35 9.13
CA GLN A 48 -3.18 5.12 7.91
C GLN A 48 -1.90 5.18 7.07
N THR A 49 -0.74 5.39 7.69
CA THR A 49 0.55 5.42 6.98
C THR A 49 0.82 4.10 6.28
N ASN A 50 0.62 2.97 6.97
CA ASN A 50 0.78 1.63 6.40
C ASN A 50 -0.24 1.37 5.30
N PHE A 51 -1.51 1.71 5.53
CA PHE A 51 -2.57 1.52 4.54
C PHE A 51 -2.30 2.31 3.25
N ASP A 52 -1.93 3.59 3.34
CA ASP A 52 -1.63 4.43 2.19
C ASP A 52 -0.41 3.91 1.40
N ALA A 53 0.67 3.52 2.09
CA ALA A 53 1.85 2.95 1.44
C ALA A 53 1.52 1.64 0.71
N GLY A 54 0.82 0.73 1.38
CA GLY A 54 0.39 -0.54 0.79
C GLY A 54 -0.57 -0.37 -0.38
N ARG A 55 -1.53 0.55 -0.29
CA ARG A 55 -2.45 0.89 -1.38
C ARG A 55 -1.69 1.39 -2.61
N CYS A 56 -0.66 2.22 -2.44
CA CYS A 56 0.15 2.69 -3.57
C CYS A 56 0.80 1.56 -4.36
N TYR A 57 1.39 0.56 -3.69
CA TYR A 57 1.97 -0.61 -4.36
C TYR A 57 0.89 -1.47 -5.04
N TYR A 58 -0.25 -1.67 -4.38
CA TYR A 58 -1.36 -2.41 -4.96
C TYR A 58 -1.87 -1.74 -6.25
N LEU A 59 -2.08 -0.42 -6.24
CA LEU A 59 -2.51 0.34 -7.42
C LEU A 59 -1.47 0.31 -8.55
N GLU A 60 -0.18 0.32 -8.23
CA GLU A 60 0.90 0.13 -9.22
C GLU A 60 0.78 -1.23 -9.91
N ALA A 61 0.55 -2.31 -9.14
CA ALA A 61 0.36 -3.63 -9.70
C ALA A 61 -0.87 -3.70 -10.62
N LEU A 62 -2.01 -3.12 -10.20
CA LEU A 62 -3.22 -3.07 -11.03
C LEU A 62 -3.00 -2.29 -12.33
N LYS A 63 -2.33 -1.14 -12.26
CA LYS A 63 -2.00 -0.37 -13.45
C LYS A 63 -1.06 -1.14 -14.38
N TYR A 64 -0.07 -1.84 -13.84
CA TYR A 64 0.81 -2.66 -14.65
C TYR A 64 0.05 -3.76 -15.41
N ILE A 65 -0.93 -4.41 -14.77
CA ILE A 65 -1.82 -5.37 -15.43
C ILE A 65 -2.59 -4.69 -16.57
N GLN A 66 -3.20 -3.53 -16.28
CA GLN A 66 -3.98 -2.76 -17.25
C GLN A 66 -3.14 -2.34 -18.47
N ASP A 67 -1.90 -1.90 -18.24
CA ASP A 67 -0.99 -1.43 -19.28
C ASP A 67 -0.39 -2.59 -20.10
N ASN A 68 -0.54 -3.84 -19.66
CA ASN A 68 0.05 -5.03 -20.30
C ASN A 68 -1.00 -6.12 -20.65
N PRO A 69 -2.08 -5.80 -21.39
CA PRO A 69 -3.21 -6.71 -21.59
C PRO A 69 -2.89 -7.97 -22.43
N LYS A 70 -1.78 -7.95 -23.19
CA LYS A 70 -1.33 -9.08 -24.03
C LYS A 70 -0.32 -9.99 -23.32
N LYS A 71 0.12 -9.63 -22.12
CA LYS A 71 1.13 -10.39 -21.38
C LYS A 71 0.48 -11.64 -20.78
N SER A 72 1.18 -12.77 -20.86
CA SER A 72 0.66 -14.02 -20.28
C SER A 72 0.58 -13.93 -18.76
N ASN A 73 -0.38 -14.65 -18.17
CA ASN A 73 -0.56 -14.69 -16.71
C ASN A 73 0.72 -15.11 -15.97
N ALA A 74 1.47 -16.09 -16.50
CA ALA A 74 2.72 -16.54 -15.90
C ALA A 74 3.79 -15.44 -15.85
N LYS A 75 3.89 -14.61 -16.90
CA LYS A 75 4.85 -13.50 -16.94
C LYS A 75 4.40 -12.35 -16.04
N LEU A 76 3.11 -12.01 -16.06
CA LEU A 76 2.52 -11.02 -15.15
C LEU A 76 2.76 -11.41 -13.68
N SER A 77 2.44 -12.65 -13.31
CA SER A 77 2.62 -13.16 -11.95
C SER A 77 4.07 -12.97 -11.49
N LYS A 78 5.05 -13.46 -12.25
CA LYS A 78 6.48 -13.32 -11.91
C LYS A 78 6.92 -11.87 -11.71
N GLU A 79 6.48 -10.95 -12.57
CA GLU A 79 6.87 -9.54 -12.52
C GLU A 79 6.15 -8.76 -11.41
N LEU A 80 4.93 -9.18 -11.06
CA LEU A 80 4.10 -8.50 -10.07
C LEU A 80 4.26 -9.04 -8.65
N THR A 81 4.75 -10.27 -8.46
CA THR A 81 4.98 -10.85 -7.14
C THR A 81 5.73 -9.89 -6.19
N PRO A 82 6.87 -9.27 -6.58
CA PRO A 82 7.58 -8.36 -5.68
C PRO A 82 6.77 -7.11 -5.29
N ILE A 83 5.92 -6.61 -6.20
CA ILE A 83 5.07 -5.43 -5.96
C ILE A 83 3.93 -5.82 -5.01
N PHE A 84 3.29 -6.97 -5.25
CA PHE A 84 2.26 -7.50 -4.37
C PHE A 84 2.79 -7.87 -2.99
N ASP A 85 4.01 -8.41 -2.88
CA ASP A 85 4.64 -8.68 -1.58
C ASP A 85 4.89 -7.39 -0.79
N LYS A 86 5.30 -6.30 -1.46
CA LYS A 86 5.42 -4.99 -0.80
C LYS A 86 4.07 -4.42 -0.38
N ALA A 87 3.05 -4.52 -1.24
CA ALA A 87 1.70 -4.12 -0.86
C ALA A 87 1.19 -4.92 0.35
N LYS A 88 1.40 -6.24 0.34
CA LYS A 88 1.04 -7.18 1.40
C LYS A 88 1.69 -6.80 2.73
N GLU A 89 3.00 -6.55 2.75
CA GLU A 89 3.76 -6.21 3.96
C GLU A 89 3.12 -5.04 4.73
N TYR A 90 2.86 -3.93 4.03
CA TYR A 90 2.24 -2.76 4.65
C TYR A 90 0.76 -2.97 4.99
N LEU A 91 0.00 -3.65 4.12
CA LEU A 91 -1.43 -3.87 4.37
C LEU A 91 -1.69 -4.87 5.49
N GLU A 92 -0.84 -5.88 5.66
CA GLU A 92 -0.87 -6.80 6.80
C GLU A 92 -0.61 -6.03 8.10
N LYS A 93 0.38 -5.13 8.11
CA LYS A 93 0.64 -4.26 9.26
C LYS A 93 -0.53 -3.34 9.58
N ALA A 94 -1.12 -2.70 8.56
CA ALA A 94 -2.32 -1.88 8.73
C ALA A 94 -3.48 -2.71 9.30
N PHE A 95 -3.75 -3.89 8.72
CA PHE A 95 -4.83 -4.76 9.17
C PHE A 95 -4.58 -5.32 10.57
N GLN A 96 -3.33 -5.55 10.96
CA GLN A 96 -2.97 -5.92 12.33
C GLN A 96 -3.29 -4.81 13.34
N ILE A 97 -3.14 -3.54 12.95
CA ILE A 97 -3.45 -2.39 13.81
C ILE A 97 -4.96 -2.17 13.88
N ASN A 98 -5.66 -2.34 12.77
CA ASN A 98 -7.12 -2.21 12.68
C ASN A 98 -7.73 -3.39 11.92
N HIS A 99 -8.10 -4.43 12.67
CA HIS A 99 -8.71 -5.66 12.16
C HIS A 99 -10.10 -5.47 11.56
N ASP A 100 -10.77 -4.35 11.86
CA ASP A 100 -12.10 -4.03 11.33
C ASP A 100 -12.04 -3.29 9.99
N SER A 101 -10.84 -2.99 9.48
CA SER A 101 -10.67 -2.32 8.20
C SER A 101 -11.17 -3.17 7.02
N VAL A 102 -12.35 -2.81 6.52
CA VAL A 102 -12.95 -3.41 5.32
C VAL A 102 -12.06 -3.20 4.10
N ASP A 103 -11.43 -2.03 3.97
CA ASP A 103 -10.58 -1.70 2.82
C ASP A 103 -9.29 -2.52 2.82
N ALA A 104 -8.58 -2.57 3.96
CA ALA A 104 -7.35 -3.36 4.06
C ALA A 104 -7.64 -4.85 3.86
N ARG A 105 -8.72 -5.37 4.45
CA ARG A 105 -9.18 -6.75 4.24
C ARG A 105 -9.48 -7.03 2.78
N SER A 106 -10.18 -6.13 2.08
CA SER A 106 -10.55 -6.33 0.68
C SER A 106 -9.34 -6.38 -0.24
N ILE A 107 -8.35 -5.50 -0.03
CA ILE A 107 -7.12 -5.49 -0.81
C ILE A 107 -6.27 -6.72 -0.49
N LEU A 108 -6.09 -7.08 0.79
CA LEU A 108 -5.35 -8.28 1.18
C LEU A 108 -5.94 -9.55 0.57
N ARG A 109 -7.27 -9.67 0.53
CA ARG A 109 -7.95 -10.80 -0.12
C ARG A 109 -7.55 -10.93 -1.59
N ASP A 110 -7.56 -9.83 -2.36
CA ASP A 110 -7.14 -9.86 -3.77
C ASP A 110 -5.65 -10.19 -3.91
N ILE A 111 -4.80 -9.63 -3.03
CA ILE A 111 -3.37 -9.92 -3.03
C ILE A 111 -3.09 -11.40 -2.76
N TYR A 112 -3.69 -11.99 -1.72
CA TYR A 112 -3.51 -13.40 -1.39
C TYR A 112 -3.98 -14.31 -2.53
N TYR A 113 -5.11 -13.98 -3.16
CA TYR A 113 -5.57 -14.71 -4.34
C TYR A 113 -4.56 -14.64 -5.50
N ARG A 114 -4.03 -13.45 -5.82
CA ARG A 114 -3.06 -13.27 -6.91
C ARG A 114 -1.70 -13.90 -6.65
N LEU A 115 -1.29 -13.97 -5.39
CA LEU A 115 -0.07 -14.64 -4.96
C LEU A 115 -0.26 -16.15 -4.75
N ASN A 116 -1.49 -16.67 -4.92
CA ASN A 116 -1.84 -18.06 -4.63
C ASN A 116 -1.51 -18.46 -3.16
N ASP A 117 -1.69 -17.52 -2.23
CA ASP A 117 -1.48 -17.71 -0.79
C ASP A 117 -2.79 -18.13 -0.10
N GLY A 118 -3.18 -19.39 -0.35
CA GLY A 118 -4.45 -19.95 0.13
C GLY A 118 -4.56 -20.00 1.65
N GLU A 119 -3.45 -20.20 2.36
CA GLU A 119 -3.44 -20.25 3.82
C GLU A 119 -3.83 -18.90 4.43
N LYS A 120 -3.22 -17.80 3.95
CA LYS A 120 -3.57 -16.46 4.44
C LYS A 120 -4.97 -16.03 3.99
N LEU A 121 -5.39 -16.42 2.79
CA LEU A 121 -6.74 -16.17 2.31
C LEU A 121 -7.79 -16.83 3.23
N ASP A 122 -7.62 -18.12 3.54
CA ASP A 122 -8.53 -18.86 4.42
C ASP A 122 -8.61 -18.25 5.82
N LYS A 123 -7.46 -17.85 6.39
CA LYS A 123 -7.40 -17.17 7.69
C LYS A 123 -8.18 -15.85 7.67
N LEU A 124 -7.94 -15.03 6.64
CA LEU A 124 -8.59 -13.73 6.46
C LEU A 124 -10.11 -13.85 6.31
N GLU A 125 -10.60 -14.88 5.60
CA GLU A 125 -12.03 -15.10 5.40
C GLU A 125 -12.72 -15.60 6.66
N ARG A 126 -12.05 -16.45 7.45
CA ARG A 126 -12.57 -16.95 8.72
C ARG A 126 -12.53 -15.90 9.84
N GLY A 127 -11.79 -14.80 9.67
CA GLY A 127 -11.60 -13.79 10.71
C GLY A 127 -10.80 -14.32 11.91
N LEU A 128 -9.92 -15.28 11.66
CA LEU A 128 -9.10 -16.00 12.65
C LEU A 128 -7.64 -15.51 12.64
#